data_AF-B0MUJ6-F1
#
_entry.id   AF-B0MUJ6-F1
#
_cell.length_a   1.000
_cell.length_b   1.000
_cell.length_c   1.000
_cell.angle_alpha   90.00
_cell.angle_beta   90.00
_cell.angle_gamma   90.00
#
_symmetry.space_group_name_H-M   'P 1'
#
loop_
_entity.id
_entity.type
_entity.pdbx_description
1 polymer ?
#
loop_
_entity_poly.entity_id
_entity_poly.type
_entity_poly.pdbx_seq_one_letter_code
_entity_poly.pdbx_strand_id
1 'polypeptide(L)'
;MVRFPYTLEMWYEEDASQNPDGSWIEGAHEWRVIGRCNARQNGRAQQIKGQNGDAFLYSFEVTMPADTQPIPIGTKVRIFDSRGFNIFDRSLRTEAKPKDKDTASYPVQGFYKSGQRYENTRLWL
;
A
#
# COMPACT_ATOMS: atom_id res chain seq x y z
N MET A 1 -6.35 -3.89 21.85
CA MET A 1 -7.08 -3.91 20.57
C MET A 1 -6.50 -2.84 19.65
N VAL A 2 -6.09 -3.19 18.43
CA VAL A 2 -5.56 -2.20 17.46
C VAL A 2 -6.74 -1.47 16.83
N ARG A 3 -6.66 -0.14 16.71
CA ARG A 3 -7.64 0.68 15.97
C ARG A 3 -7.14 0.92 14.56
N PHE A 4 -8.04 1.01 13.59
CA PHE A 4 -7.73 1.28 12.19
C PHE A 4 -8.33 2.62 11.75
N PRO A 5 -7.72 3.76 12.17
CA PRO A 5 -8.30 5.08 11.92
C PRO A 5 -8.15 5.56 10.46
N TYR A 6 -7.24 4.94 9.70
CA TYR A 6 -6.85 5.41 8.38
C TYR A 6 -7.39 4.52 7.26
N THR A 7 -7.38 5.03 6.04
CA THR A 7 -7.74 4.29 4.83
C THR A 7 -6.51 4.11 3.96
N LEU A 8 -6.20 2.87 3.60
CA LEU A 8 -5.12 2.49 2.68
C LEU A 8 -5.66 2.40 1.26
N GLU A 9 -4.94 3.00 0.32
CA GLU A 9 -5.17 2.85 -1.11
C GLU A 9 -3.92 2.36 -1.81
N MET A 10 -4.11 1.56 -2.86
CA MET A 10 -3.03 1.12 -3.73
C MET A 10 -3.23 1.67 -5.14
N TRP A 11 -2.12 1.94 -5.81
CA TRP A 11 -2.13 2.20 -7.24
C TRP A 11 -2.29 0.88 -7.98
N TYR A 12 -3.38 0.73 -8.70
CA TYR A 12 -3.68 -0.44 -9.52
C TYR A 12 -3.37 -0.14 -10.97
N GLU A 13 -2.57 -1.00 -11.60
CA GLU A 13 -2.27 -0.98 -13.02
C GLU A 13 -2.64 -2.33 -13.62
N GLU A 14 -3.43 -2.28 -14.67
CA GLU A 14 -3.75 -3.42 -15.52
C GLU A 14 -3.36 -3.02 -16.94
N ASP A 15 -2.64 -3.90 -17.64
CA ASP A 15 -2.18 -3.62 -19.00
C ASP A 15 -3.35 -3.70 -19.98
N ALA A 16 -3.25 -2.93 -21.07
CA ALA A 16 -4.19 -3.06 -22.17
C ALA A 16 -4.11 -4.47 -22.78
N SER A 17 -5.26 -5.07 -23.05
CA SER A 17 -5.35 -6.42 -23.61
C SER A 17 -6.04 -6.38 -24.97
N GLN A 18 -5.62 -7.27 -25.88
CA GLN A 18 -6.21 -7.35 -27.20
C GLN A 18 -7.34 -8.37 -27.22
N ASN A 19 -8.49 -7.97 -27.73
CA ASN A 19 -9.61 -8.85 -28.00
C ASN A 19 -9.29 -9.81 -29.17
N PRO A 20 -9.95 -10.98 -29.23
CA PRO A 20 -9.81 -11.91 -30.36
C PRO A 20 -10.20 -11.32 -31.73
N ASP A 21 -11.01 -10.27 -31.75
CA ASP A 21 -11.42 -9.54 -32.96
C ASP A 21 -10.39 -8.47 -33.42
N GLY A 22 -9.29 -8.33 -32.68
CA GLY A 22 -8.20 -7.39 -32.97
C GLY A 22 -8.37 -6.01 -32.33
N SER A 23 -9.50 -5.71 -31.68
CA SER A 23 -9.70 -4.47 -30.91
C SER A 23 -8.92 -4.49 -29.58
N TRP A 24 -8.67 -3.31 -28.99
CA TRP A 24 -7.94 -3.18 -27.72
C TRP A 24 -8.89 -2.80 -26.58
N ILE A 25 -8.78 -3.50 -25.45
CA ILE A 25 -9.34 -3.09 -24.16
C ILE A 25 -8.26 -2.27 -23.45
N GLU A 26 -8.58 -1.02 -23.15
CA GLU A 26 -7.67 -0.15 -22.39
C GLU A 26 -7.49 -0.70 -20.97
N GLY A 27 -6.25 -0.66 -20.51
CA GLY A 27 -5.88 -1.04 -19.16
C GLY A 27 -6.40 -0.05 -18.10
N ALA A 28 -6.55 -0.51 -16.86
CA ALA A 28 -6.94 0.35 -15.76
C ALA A 28 -5.71 0.99 -15.08
N HIS A 29 -5.79 2.29 -14.78
CA HIS A 29 -4.76 3.03 -14.07
C HIS A 29 -5.42 3.92 -13.01
N GLU A 30 -5.62 3.39 -11.80
CA GLU A 30 -6.43 4.08 -10.78
C GLU A 30 -5.99 3.77 -9.35
N TRP A 31 -6.35 4.66 -8.43
CA TRP A 31 -6.20 4.41 -7.00
C TRP A 31 -7.38 3.60 -6.46
N ARG A 32 -7.11 2.40 -5.94
CA ARG A 32 -8.12 1.52 -5.35
C ARG A 32 -8.02 1.49 -3.84
N VAL A 33 -9.17 1.62 -3.16
CA VAL A 33 -9.27 1.45 -1.70
C VAL A 33 -9.06 -0.02 -1.35
N ILE A 34 -8.08 -0.30 -0.50
CA ILE A 34 -7.84 -1.65 0.04
C ILE A 34 -8.64 -1.88 1.30
N GLY A 35 -8.68 -0.89 2.18
CA GLY A 35 -9.41 -1.01 3.44
C GLY A 35 -8.85 -0.13 4.54
N ARG A 36 -9.27 -0.42 5.77
CA ARG A 36 -8.85 0.33 6.95
C ARG A 36 -7.50 -0.14 7.45
N CYS A 37 -6.67 0.79 7.91
CA CYS A 37 -5.36 0.48 8.46
C CYS A 37 -4.99 1.37 9.65
N ASN A 38 -3.91 0.99 10.32
CA ASN A 38 -3.13 1.84 11.21
C ASN A 38 -1.74 1.98 10.58
N ALA A 39 -1.11 3.13 10.75
CA ALA A 39 0.23 3.38 10.26
C ALA A 39 1.07 4.04 11.34
N ARG A 40 2.31 3.58 11.49
CA ARG A 40 3.29 4.09 12.45
C ARG A 40 4.58 4.36 11.71
N GLN A 41 5.10 5.58 11.86
CA GLN A 41 6.39 5.94 11.30
C GLN A 41 7.52 5.21 12.06
N ASN A 42 8.52 4.75 11.33
CA ASN A 42 9.73 4.16 11.88
C ASN A 42 10.68 5.23 12.42
N GLY A 43 10.35 5.79 13.59
CA GLY A 43 11.17 6.83 14.22
C GLY A 43 12.50 6.33 14.81
N ARG A 44 12.82 5.03 14.70
CA ARG A 44 14.01 4.38 15.29
C ARG A 44 14.96 3.80 14.24
N ALA A 45 14.73 4.07 12.96
CA ALA A 45 15.49 3.52 11.85
C ALA A 45 15.68 1.99 11.90
N GLN A 46 14.65 1.26 12.32
CA GLN A 46 14.70 -0.19 12.43
C GLN A 46 14.73 -0.83 11.03
N GLN A 47 15.49 -1.90 10.89
CA GLN A 47 15.49 -2.71 9.68
C GLN A 47 14.74 -4.02 9.91
N ILE A 48 14.15 -4.56 8.85
CA ILE A 48 13.55 -5.89 8.85
C ILE A 48 14.09 -6.72 7.70
N LYS A 49 14.06 -8.04 7.86
CA LYS A 49 14.44 -8.98 6.81
C LYS A 49 13.26 -9.11 5.83
N GLY A 50 13.49 -8.75 4.57
CA GLY A 50 12.54 -8.93 3.49
C GLY A 50 12.42 -10.39 3.05
N GLN A 51 11.47 -10.64 2.14
CA GLN A 51 11.18 -11.99 1.65
C GLN A 51 12.40 -12.64 0.94
N ASN A 52 13.26 -11.82 0.33
CA ASN A 52 14.48 -12.29 -0.36
C ASN A 52 15.66 -12.54 0.62
N GLY A 53 15.46 -12.29 1.91
CA GLY A 53 16.49 -12.45 2.93
C GLY A 53 17.35 -11.22 3.20
N ASP A 54 17.25 -10.18 2.36
CA ASP A 54 17.94 -8.91 2.57
C ASP A 54 17.27 -8.08 3.66
N ALA A 55 18.07 -7.36 4.46
CA ALA A 55 17.56 -6.39 5.42
C ALA A 55 17.27 -5.05 4.74
N PHE A 56 16.10 -4.47 5.00
CA PHE A 56 15.75 -3.14 4.50
C PHE A 56 15.26 -2.22 5.61
N LEU A 57 15.53 -0.92 5.43
CA LEU A 57 15.05 0.15 6.29
C LEU A 57 13.69 0.64 5.76
N TYR A 58 12.65 0.42 6.55
CA TYR A 58 11.30 0.89 6.23
C TYR A 58 11.02 2.27 6.83
N SER A 59 10.16 3.05 6.20
CA SER A 59 9.67 4.34 6.68
C SER A 59 8.42 4.21 7.55
N PHE A 60 7.51 3.31 7.19
CA PHE A 60 6.27 3.08 7.94
C PHE A 60 5.97 1.60 8.16
N GLU A 61 5.52 1.24 9.36
CA GLU A 61 4.85 -0.02 9.63
C GLU A 61 3.34 0.22 9.56
N VAL A 62 2.65 -0.52 8.70
CA VAL A 62 1.21 -0.45 8.48
C VAL A 62 0.57 -1.74 8.96
N THR A 63 -0.39 -1.62 9.87
CA THR A 63 -1.17 -2.75 10.41
C THR A 63 -2.57 -2.74 9.81
N MET A 64 -3.02 -3.90 9.32
CA MET A 64 -4.31 -4.07 8.66
C MET A 64 -5.08 -5.25 9.25
N PRO A 65 -6.40 -5.32 9.05
CA PRO A 65 -7.21 -6.49 9.40
C PRO A 65 -6.64 -7.82 8.84
N ALA A 66 -6.91 -8.92 9.53
CA ALA A 66 -6.38 -10.25 9.20
C ALA A 66 -6.85 -10.79 7.84
N ASP A 67 -8.03 -10.39 7.38
CA ASP A 67 -8.65 -10.76 6.11
C ASP A 67 -8.11 -9.98 4.90
N THR A 68 -7.28 -8.96 5.13
CA THR A 68 -6.65 -8.17 4.05
C THR A 68 -5.90 -9.08 3.08
N GLN A 69 -6.14 -8.85 1.78
CA GLN A 69 -5.45 -9.58 0.71
C GLN A 69 -3.98 -9.13 0.60
N PRO A 70 -3.06 -10.01 0.15
CA PRO A 70 -1.69 -9.63 -0.14
C PRO A 70 -1.59 -8.49 -1.15
N ILE A 71 -0.77 -7.48 -0.83
CA ILE A 71 -0.40 -6.41 -1.75
C ILE A 71 0.98 -6.74 -2.31
N PRO A 72 1.17 -6.74 -3.65
CA PRO A 72 2.47 -7.03 -4.25
C PRO A 72 3.58 -6.07 -3.79
N ILE A 73 4.80 -6.59 -3.67
CA ILE A 73 5.99 -5.78 -3.40
C ILE A 73 6.22 -4.83 -4.59
N GLY A 74 6.57 -3.58 -4.30
CA GLY A 74 6.77 -2.51 -5.28
C GLY A 74 5.51 -1.70 -5.59
N THR A 75 4.30 -2.21 -5.29
CA THR A 75 3.05 -1.46 -5.47
C THR A 75 3.09 -0.17 -4.68
N LYS A 76 2.78 0.97 -5.34
CA LYS A 76 2.69 2.26 -4.66
C LYS A 76 1.40 2.33 -3.84
N VAL A 77 1.51 2.73 -2.58
CA VAL A 77 0.37 2.91 -1.68
C VAL A 77 0.39 4.29 -1.04
N ARG A 78 -0.80 4.74 -0.66
CA ARG A 78 -1.03 6.00 0.06
C ARG A 78 -2.04 5.79 1.17
N ILE A 79 -1.93 6.59 2.22
CA ILE A 79 -2.78 6.44 3.42
C ILE A 79 -3.40 7.78 3.76
N PHE A 80 -4.72 7.78 3.96
CA PHE A 80 -5.48 8.98 4.32
C PHE A 80 -6.06 8.88 5.72
N ASP A 81 -6.08 10.02 6.40
CA ASP A 81 -6.85 10.17 7.63
C ASP A 81 -8.35 10.31 7.37
N SER A 82 -9.14 10.34 8.44
CA SER A 82 -10.60 10.48 8.36
C SER A 82 -11.07 11.83 7.80
N ARG A 83 -10.16 12.80 7.65
CA ARG A 83 -10.43 14.13 7.09
C ARG A 83 -10.01 14.22 5.61
N GLY A 84 -9.46 13.14 5.05
CA GLY A 84 -9.04 13.07 3.66
C GLY A 84 -7.63 13.61 3.38
N PHE A 85 -6.82 13.85 4.42
CA PHE A 85 -5.43 14.25 4.25
C PHE A 85 -4.51 13.04 4.21
N ASN A 86 -3.55 13.07 3.28
CA ASN A 86 -2.50 12.08 3.21
C ASN A 86 -1.63 12.16 4.47
N ILE A 87 -1.40 11.04 5.14
CA ILE A 87 -0.63 11.04 6.39
C ILE A 87 0.88 11.22 6.16
N PHE A 88 1.36 11.02 4.93
CA PHE A 88 2.77 11.11 4.58
C PHE A 88 3.21 12.57 4.39
N ASP A 89 2.47 13.32 3.58
CA ASP A 89 2.84 14.68 3.18
C ASP A 89 1.75 15.74 3.40
N ARG A 90 0.60 15.35 3.96
CA ARG A 90 -0.57 16.23 4.21
C ARG A 90 -1.26 16.75 2.95
N SER A 91 -0.96 16.22 1.77
CA SER A 91 -1.67 16.55 0.54
C SER A 91 -3.12 16.05 0.56
N LEU A 92 -3.96 16.67 -0.28
CA LEU A 92 -5.30 16.17 -0.56
C LEU A 92 -5.24 15.01 -1.57
N ARG A 93 -6.29 14.18 -1.57
CA ARG A 93 -6.46 13.10 -2.54
C ARG A 93 -6.47 13.65 -3.97
N THR A 94 -5.82 12.91 -4.88
CA THR A 94 -5.76 13.19 -6.31
C THR A 94 -5.86 11.88 -7.09
N GLU A 95 -6.35 11.91 -8.32
CA GLU A 95 -6.37 10.74 -9.22
C GLU A 95 -5.09 10.62 -10.07
N ALA A 96 -4.11 11.52 -9.87
CA ALA A 96 -2.86 11.46 -10.60
C ALA A 96 -2.06 10.19 -10.29
N LYS A 97 -1.43 9.64 -11.33
CA LYS A 97 -0.47 8.53 -11.23
C LYS A 97 0.68 8.89 -10.26
N PRO A 98 1.09 7.96 -9.36
CA PRO A 98 2.23 8.19 -8.48
C PRO A 98 3.51 8.41 -9.31
N LYS A 99 4.37 9.29 -8.81
CA LYS A 99 5.70 9.55 -9.36
C LYS A 99 6.73 8.79 -8.54
N ASP A 100 7.83 8.39 -9.16
CA ASP A 100 8.86 7.58 -8.49
C ASP A 100 9.38 8.21 -7.20
N LYS A 101 9.52 9.53 -7.19
CA LYS A 101 10.06 10.34 -6.08
C LYS A 101 9.03 11.27 -5.44
N ASP A 102 7.74 10.96 -5.53
CA ASP A 102 6.75 11.72 -4.74
C ASP A 102 6.84 11.38 -3.25
N THR A 103 6.31 12.28 -2.43
CA THR A 103 6.16 12.10 -0.98
C THR A 103 4.75 11.65 -0.61
N ALA A 104 3.87 11.56 -1.60
CA ALA A 104 2.46 11.22 -1.44
C ALA A 104 2.23 9.71 -1.39
N SER A 105 3.20 8.91 -1.82
CA SER A 105 3.09 7.45 -1.87
C SER A 105 4.42 6.76 -1.58
N TYR A 106 4.33 5.55 -1.04
CA TYR A 106 5.48 4.70 -0.78
C TYR A 106 5.31 3.34 -1.47
N PRO A 107 6.38 2.74 -2.00
CA PRO A 107 6.31 1.37 -2.50
C PRO A 107 6.19 0.39 -1.34
N VAL A 108 5.43 -0.68 -1.53
CA VAL A 108 5.44 -1.81 -0.61
C VAL A 108 6.81 -2.47 -0.61
N GLN A 109 7.49 -2.51 0.53
CA GLN A 109 8.79 -3.17 0.69
C GLN A 109 8.66 -4.59 1.27
N GLY A 110 7.61 -4.83 2.05
CA GLY A 110 7.33 -6.16 2.58
C GLY A 110 5.91 -6.31 3.05
N PHE A 111 5.37 -7.52 2.92
CA PHE A 111 4.05 -7.89 3.39
C PHE A 111 4.15 -9.16 4.21
N TYR A 112 3.55 -9.15 5.40
CA TYR A 112 3.51 -10.29 6.31
C TYR A 112 2.08 -10.58 6.75
N LYS A 113 1.67 -11.83 6.55
CA LYS A 113 0.43 -12.40 7.05
C LYS A 113 0.76 -13.63 7.88
N SER A 114 0.41 -13.61 9.15
CA SER A 114 0.72 -14.66 10.13
C SER A 114 0.07 -16.01 9.79
N GLY A 115 -0.99 -16.02 8.98
CA GLY A 115 -1.77 -17.23 8.65
C GLY A 115 -2.76 -17.62 9.76
N GLN A 116 -2.63 -17.07 10.97
CA GLN A 116 -3.64 -17.18 12.00
C GLN A 116 -4.84 -16.27 11.72
N ARG A 117 -6.05 -16.81 11.90
CA ARG A 117 -7.33 -16.17 11.54
C ARG A 117 -7.58 -14.80 12.21
N TYR A 118 -6.96 -14.55 13.36
CA TYR A 118 -7.19 -13.33 14.16
C TYR A 118 -5.97 -12.41 14.25
N GLU A 119 -4.85 -12.78 13.64
CA GLU A 119 -3.65 -11.94 13.69
C GLU A 119 -3.67 -10.92 12.55
N ASN A 120 -3.46 -9.67 12.93
CA ASN A 120 -3.41 -8.57 11.99
C ASN A 120 -2.27 -8.75 10.99
N THR A 121 -2.55 -8.33 9.77
CA THR A 121 -1.57 -8.29 8.69
C THR A 121 -0.66 -7.08 8.87
N ARG A 122 0.62 -7.24 8.53
CA ARG A 122 1.60 -6.14 8.53
C ARG A 122 2.13 -5.88 7.14
N LEU A 123 2.40 -4.62 6.89
CA LEU A 123 2.92 -4.08 5.65
C LEU A 123 4.02 -3.07 6.01
N TRP A 124 5.14 -3.11 5.30
CA TRP A 124 6.24 -2.16 5.48
C TRP A 124 6.46 -1.38 4.19
N LEU A 125 6.61 -0.06 4.35
CA LEU A 125 6.70 0.95 3.29
C LEU A 125 8.03 1.67 3.30
#